data_AF-A0A2R6S4Y0-F1
#
_entry.id   AF-A0A2R6S4Y0-F1
#
_cell.length_a   1.000
_cell.length_b   1.000
_cell.length_c   1.000
_cell.angle_alpha   90.00
_cell.angle_beta   90.00
_cell.angle_gamma   90.00
#
_symmetry.space_group_name_H-M   'P 1'
#
loop_
_entity.id
_entity.type
_entity.pdbx_description
1 polymer ?
#
loop_
_entity_poly.entity_id
_entity_poly.type
_entity_poly.pdbx_seq_one_letter_code
_entity_poly.pdbx_strand_id
1 'polypeptide(L)'
;MSDPAYQPNETSATIYTEETWFQGALVMCVAYGSMATLSVQCFFMLTRGLSRSTLKKDLPLLVFVVLIFMLCTIFVGTAMQFTQQAYVDQRNFPGGPAAYERNQYCLSIDLVANITLVMSCLLADMLLLWRCTVVYRGSAVPRWLSITLASLVWLGEPIFGLLFISQIRDILHHQSVNFTLVFWCYSLALNVFATLLIITRPLVYHYRRAKLLGTHHGVRYTCIVAMIVESELLYTVFLTLFIIPFVQNHPLSNVFLQGLIPVQAISALMIIYRVADGQGWTKDTYAQITTGTQYTSETNNISTIQANPSAAHTQQETKVSPSGIAIHQEVYVHMGRGLSSTDGV
;
A
#
# COMPACT_ATOMS: atom_id res chain seq x y z
N MET A 1 -34.93 -14.18 -4.32
CA MET A 1 -35.82 -13.95 -3.15
C MET A 1 -35.85 -15.26 -2.36
N SER A 2 -35.54 -15.19 -1.07
CA SER A 2 -35.57 -16.35 -0.16
C SER A 2 -37.02 -16.72 0.18
N ASP A 3 -37.28 -18.01 0.35
CA ASP A 3 -38.59 -18.49 0.80
C ASP A 3 -38.83 -18.04 2.26
N PRO A 4 -39.89 -17.27 2.53
CA PRO A 4 -40.19 -16.76 3.88
C PRO A 4 -40.40 -17.87 4.91
N ALA A 5 -40.69 -19.11 4.50
CA ALA A 5 -40.84 -20.24 5.42
C ALA A 5 -39.56 -20.61 6.19
N TYR A 6 -38.38 -20.27 5.67
CA TYR A 6 -37.08 -20.57 6.30
C TYR A 6 -36.40 -19.34 6.91
N GLN A 7 -37.06 -18.17 6.89
CA GLN A 7 -36.51 -16.97 7.51
C GLN A 7 -36.60 -17.04 9.05
N PRO A 8 -35.62 -16.46 9.77
CA PRO A 8 -35.73 -16.29 11.23
C PRO A 8 -37.01 -15.54 11.59
N ASN A 9 -37.67 -15.94 12.68
CA ASN A 9 -38.86 -15.26 13.19
C ASN A 9 -38.48 -13.99 13.96
N GLU A 10 -37.95 -13.00 13.25
CA GLU A 10 -37.41 -11.77 13.80
C GLU A 10 -37.87 -10.55 13.00
N THR A 11 -37.69 -9.34 13.55
CA THR A 11 -38.05 -8.11 12.85
C THR A 11 -37.13 -7.88 11.65
N SER A 12 -37.65 -7.27 10.58
CA SER A 12 -36.85 -6.96 9.38
C SER A 12 -35.63 -6.09 9.69
N ALA A 13 -35.70 -5.23 10.72
CA ALA A 13 -34.57 -4.42 11.16
C ALA A 13 -33.46 -5.25 11.83
N THR A 14 -33.83 -6.28 12.61
CA THR A 14 -32.88 -7.22 13.21
C THR A 14 -32.16 -8.01 12.13
N ILE A 15 -32.93 -8.60 11.20
CA ILE A 15 -32.40 -9.37 10.07
C ILE A 15 -31.46 -8.52 9.23
N TYR A 16 -31.83 -7.27 8.93
CA TYR A 16 -30.95 -6.37 8.18
C TYR A 16 -29.64 -6.05 8.94
N THR A 17 -29.70 -5.91 10.26
CA THR A 17 -28.51 -5.71 11.08
C THR A 17 -27.59 -6.94 11.03
N GLU A 18 -28.15 -8.14 11.08
CA GLU A 18 -27.40 -9.39 10.92
C GLU A 18 -26.77 -9.48 9.54
N GLU A 19 -27.53 -9.19 8.48
CA GLU A 19 -26.99 -9.14 7.12
C GLU A 19 -25.79 -8.21 7.03
N THR A 20 -25.82 -7.02 7.65
CA THR A 20 -24.68 -6.10 7.63
C THR A 20 -23.45 -6.63 8.37
N TRP A 21 -23.61 -7.29 9.51
CA TRP A 21 -22.49 -7.94 10.23
C TRP A 21 -21.89 -9.06 9.39
N PHE A 22 -22.74 -9.91 8.81
CA PHE A 22 -22.27 -11.01 7.97
C PHE A 22 -21.58 -10.51 6.69
N GLN A 23 -22.14 -9.50 6.02
CA GLN A 23 -21.52 -8.86 4.86
C GLN A 23 -20.17 -8.21 5.20
N GLY A 24 -20.06 -7.60 6.39
CA GLY A 24 -18.79 -7.06 6.89
C GLY A 24 -17.70 -8.13 6.99
N ALA A 25 -18.04 -9.30 7.52
CA ALA A 25 -17.11 -10.43 7.62
C ALA A 25 -16.64 -10.92 6.24
N LEU A 26 -17.54 -10.95 5.24
CA LEU A 26 -17.18 -11.31 3.87
C LEU A 26 -16.23 -10.27 3.24
N VAL A 27 -16.51 -8.98 3.41
CA VAL A 27 -15.65 -7.89 2.92
C VAL A 27 -14.27 -7.96 3.56
N MET A 28 -14.21 -8.22 4.87
CA MET A 28 -12.96 -8.42 5.62
C MET A 28 -12.13 -9.57 5.03
N CYS A 29 -12.74 -10.73 4.74
CA CYS A 29 -12.05 -11.87 4.14
C CYS A 29 -11.46 -11.55 2.75
N VAL A 30 -12.21 -10.83 1.91
CA VAL A 30 -11.72 -10.40 0.58
C VAL A 30 -10.55 -9.42 0.71
N ALA A 31 -10.66 -8.45 1.61
CA ALA A 31 -9.58 -7.51 1.89
C ALA A 31 -8.35 -8.22 2.48
N TYR A 32 -8.54 -9.20 3.36
CA TYR A 32 -7.46 -10.01 3.91
C TYR A 32 -6.70 -10.78 2.83
N GLY A 33 -7.39 -11.38 1.85
CA GLY A 33 -6.75 -12.03 0.71
C GLY A 33 -5.83 -11.08 -0.08
N SER A 34 -6.31 -9.85 -0.34
CA SER A 34 -5.52 -8.81 -1.00
C SER A 34 -4.30 -8.41 -0.15
N MET A 35 -4.50 -8.19 1.15
CA MET A 35 -3.44 -7.87 2.11
C MET A 35 -2.36 -8.97 2.17
N ALA A 36 -2.78 -10.24 2.18
CA ALA A 36 -1.87 -11.39 2.21
C ALA A 36 -1.01 -11.45 0.95
N THR A 37 -1.60 -11.26 -0.24
CA THR A 37 -0.83 -11.25 -1.49
C THR A 37 0.19 -10.11 -1.55
N LEU A 38 -0.19 -8.90 -1.13
CA LEU A 38 0.73 -7.76 -1.05
C LEU A 38 1.85 -7.99 -0.03
N SER A 39 1.54 -8.60 1.11
CA SER A 39 2.54 -8.95 2.14
C SER A 39 3.59 -9.90 1.58
N VAL A 40 3.15 -10.94 0.85
CA VAL A 40 4.04 -11.90 0.20
C VAL A 40 4.91 -11.22 -0.86
N GLN A 41 4.32 -10.38 -1.71
CA GLN A 41 5.08 -9.62 -2.73
C GLN A 41 6.13 -8.71 -2.09
N CYS A 42 5.76 -7.94 -1.06
CA CYS A 42 6.69 -7.09 -0.33
C CYS A 42 7.82 -7.91 0.30
N PHE A 43 7.49 -9.04 0.94
CA PHE A 43 8.47 -9.93 1.54
C PHE A 43 9.49 -10.43 0.51
N PHE A 44 9.05 -10.90 -0.65
CA PHE A 44 9.95 -11.36 -1.72
C PHE A 44 10.80 -10.23 -2.30
N MET A 45 10.24 -9.05 -2.52
CA MET A 45 10.99 -7.90 -3.05
C MET A 45 12.07 -7.43 -2.09
N LEU A 46 11.75 -7.31 -0.80
CA LEU A 46 12.70 -6.89 0.22
C LEU A 46 13.79 -7.94 0.45
N THR A 47 13.44 -9.23 0.46
CA THR A 47 14.41 -10.32 0.64
C THR A 47 15.37 -10.47 -0.53
N ARG A 48 14.90 -10.29 -1.77
CA ARG A 48 15.79 -10.28 -2.95
C ARG A 48 16.65 -9.02 -3.03
N GLY A 49 16.17 -7.90 -2.49
CA GLY A 49 16.89 -6.63 -2.46
C GLY A 49 18.00 -6.53 -1.40
N LEU A 50 18.01 -7.46 -0.44
CA LEU A 50 18.92 -7.47 0.72
C LEU A 50 20.38 -7.66 0.29
N SER A 51 21.17 -6.60 0.43
CA SER A 51 22.64 -6.64 0.38
C SER A 51 23.21 -6.01 1.64
N ARG A 52 24.50 -6.24 1.95
CA ARG A 52 25.19 -5.65 3.12
C ARG A 52 25.05 -4.11 3.16
N SER A 53 24.93 -3.46 2.00
CA SER A 53 24.77 -2.01 1.87
C SER A 53 23.34 -1.51 2.11
N THR A 54 22.31 -2.33 1.87
CA THR A 54 20.89 -1.95 2.00
C THR A 54 20.22 -2.54 3.25
N LEU A 55 20.87 -3.50 3.91
CA LEU A 55 20.37 -4.19 5.11
C LEU A 55 19.79 -3.23 6.17
N LYS A 56 20.49 -2.13 6.47
CA LYS A 56 20.05 -1.17 7.50
C LYS A 56 18.75 -0.43 7.14
N LYS A 57 18.39 -0.38 5.85
CA LYS A 57 17.19 0.30 5.34
C LYS A 57 16.04 -0.68 5.10
N ASP A 58 16.36 -1.86 4.56
CA ASP A 58 15.35 -2.83 4.13
C ASP A 58 14.89 -3.73 5.28
N LEU A 59 15.77 -4.04 6.24
CA LEU A 59 15.43 -4.86 7.41
C LEU A 59 14.27 -4.32 8.26
N PRO A 60 14.22 -3.02 8.65
CA PRO A 60 13.09 -2.52 9.43
C PRO A 60 11.77 -2.57 8.66
N LEU A 61 11.80 -2.38 7.33
CA LEU A 61 10.61 -2.52 6.48
C LEU A 61 10.17 -3.98 6.38
N LEU A 62 11.11 -4.93 6.33
CA LEU A 62 10.80 -6.36 6.32
C LEU A 62 10.14 -6.79 7.63
N VAL A 63 10.69 -6.35 8.77
CA VAL A 63 10.11 -6.59 10.09
C VAL A 63 8.70 -6.02 10.18
N PHE A 64 8.50 -4.80 9.66
CA PHE A 64 7.17 -4.18 9.60
C PHE A 64 6.17 -5.04 8.80
N VAL A 65 6.54 -5.52 7.60
CA VAL A 65 5.66 -6.36 6.77
C VAL A 65 5.26 -7.63 7.51
N VAL A 66 6.19 -8.29 8.19
CA VAL A 66 5.88 -9.49 8.98
C VAL A 66 4.97 -9.15 10.16
N LEU A 67 5.24 -8.07 10.89
CA LEU A 67 4.43 -7.67 12.04
C LEU A 67 3.00 -7.33 11.64
N ILE A 68 2.80 -6.53 10.59
CA ILE A 68 1.45 -6.13 10.15
C ILE A 68 0.67 -7.34 9.60
N PHE A 69 1.34 -8.25 8.91
CA PHE A 69 0.73 -9.49 8.42
C PHE A 69 0.28 -10.39 9.58
N MET A 70 1.12 -10.57 10.60
CA MET A 70 0.77 -11.37 11.78
C MET A 70 -0.39 -10.76 12.56
N LEU A 71 -0.36 -9.46 12.83
CA LEU A 71 -1.43 -8.78 13.56
C LEU A 71 -2.76 -8.83 12.81
N CYS A 72 -2.74 -8.58 11.50
CA CYS A 72 -3.96 -8.65 10.68
C CYS A 72 -4.48 -10.09 10.59
N THR A 73 -3.61 -11.10 10.55
CA THR A 73 -4.02 -12.52 10.58
C THR A 73 -4.67 -12.90 11.90
N ILE A 74 -4.13 -12.43 13.03
CA ILE A 74 -4.74 -12.68 14.35
C ILE A 74 -6.10 -11.98 14.45
N PHE A 75 -6.19 -10.72 14.00
CA PHE A 75 -7.44 -9.97 13.96
C PHE A 75 -8.52 -10.71 13.15
N VAL A 76 -8.22 -11.09 11.91
CA VAL A 76 -9.18 -11.80 11.05
C VAL A 76 -9.54 -13.16 11.62
N GLY A 77 -8.58 -13.92 12.14
CA GLY A 77 -8.85 -15.24 12.74
C GLY A 77 -9.77 -15.16 13.95
N THR A 78 -9.54 -14.19 14.84
CA THR A 78 -10.38 -13.98 16.03
C THR A 78 -11.76 -13.43 15.67
N ALA A 79 -11.85 -12.47 14.74
CA ALA A 79 -13.12 -11.95 14.23
C ALA A 79 -13.96 -13.03 13.55
N MET A 80 -13.36 -13.87 12.69
CA MET A 80 -14.06 -14.99 12.04
C MET A 80 -14.59 -16.00 13.06
N GLN A 81 -13.81 -16.33 14.08
CA GLN A 81 -14.26 -17.25 15.13
C GLN A 81 -15.39 -16.63 15.95
N PHE A 82 -15.35 -15.32 16.22
CA PHE A 82 -16.44 -14.62 16.90
C PHE A 82 -17.73 -14.61 16.06
N THR A 83 -17.63 -14.32 14.76
CA THR A 83 -18.77 -14.43 13.83
C THR A 83 -19.28 -15.86 13.73
N GLN A 84 -18.42 -16.88 13.73
CA GLN A 84 -18.86 -18.27 13.77
C GLN A 84 -19.67 -18.56 15.05
N GLN A 85 -19.21 -18.07 16.20
CA GLN A 85 -19.95 -18.24 17.45
C GLN A 85 -21.32 -17.56 17.40
N ALA A 86 -21.40 -16.36 16.84
CA ALA A 86 -22.65 -15.61 16.72
C ALA A 86 -23.68 -16.32 15.81
N TYR A 87 -23.25 -16.79 14.63
CA TYR A 87 -24.16 -17.31 13.60
C TYR A 87 -24.37 -18.83 13.64
N VAL A 88 -23.43 -19.60 14.20
CA VAL A 88 -23.49 -21.07 14.23
C VAL A 88 -23.79 -21.57 15.64
N ASP A 89 -22.92 -21.24 16.61
CA ASP A 89 -22.98 -21.85 17.93
C ASP A 89 -24.09 -21.24 18.81
N GLN A 90 -24.28 -19.93 18.73
CA GLN A 90 -25.18 -19.14 19.58
C GLN A 90 -26.26 -18.42 18.77
N ARG A 91 -26.70 -19.02 17.67
CA ARG A 91 -27.70 -18.40 16.77
C ARG A 91 -29.01 -18.02 17.47
N ASN A 92 -29.42 -18.78 18.48
CA ASN A 92 -30.65 -18.52 19.24
C ASN A 92 -30.44 -17.59 20.44
N PHE A 93 -29.35 -16.81 20.46
CA PHE A 93 -29.12 -15.81 21.50
C PHE A 93 -30.28 -14.80 21.55
N PRO A 94 -30.70 -14.30 22.73
CA PRO A 94 -31.78 -13.33 22.83
C PRO A 94 -31.49 -12.07 22.00
N GLY A 95 -32.28 -11.84 20.95
CA GLY A 95 -32.09 -10.73 20.00
C GLY A 95 -31.27 -11.07 18.76
N GLY A 96 -30.95 -12.35 18.54
CA GLY A 96 -30.30 -12.88 17.35
C GLY A 96 -28.77 -12.72 17.35
N PRO A 97 -28.07 -13.25 16.32
CA PRO A 97 -26.63 -13.09 16.12
C PRO A 97 -26.13 -11.64 16.22
N ALA A 98 -26.90 -10.66 15.73
CA ALA A 98 -26.50 -9.24 15.81
C ALA A 98 -26.49 -8.71 17.24
N ALA A 99 -27.36 -9.21 18.12
CA ALA A 99 -27.32 -8.88 19.54
C ALA A 99 -26.15 -9.58 20.25
N TYR A 100 -25.78 -10.78 19.82
CA TYR A 100 -24.60 -11.47 20.35
C TYR A 100 -23.32 -10.68 20.06
N GLU A 101 -23.09 -10.30 18.80
CA GLU A 101 -21.94 -9.47 18.37
C GLU A 101 -21.88 -8.15 19.17
N ARG A 102 -23.05 -7.55 19.46
CA ARG A 102 -23.13 -6.28 20.18
C ARG A 102 -23.06 -6.39 21.70
N ASN A 103 -23.36 -7.53 22.30
CA ASN A 103 -23.44 -7.67 23.76
C ASN A 103 -22.29 -8.51 24.33
N GLN A 104 -21.60 -9.28 23.50
CA GLN A 104 -20.54 -10.20 23.92
C GLN A 104 -19.14 -9.76 23.47
N TYR A 105 -18.95 -8.48 23.14
CA TYR A 105 -17.64 -7.90 22.80
C TYR A 105 -16.60 -7.98 23.93
N CYS A 106 -17.02 -8.19 25.18
CA CYS A 106 -16.13 -8.40 26.32
C CYS A 106 -15.46 -9.79 26.34
N LEU A 107 -15.93 -10.73 25.51
CA LEU A 107 -15.34 -12.07 25.43
C LEU A 107 -13.86 -11.95 25.05
N SER A 108 -13.03 -12.82 25.63
CA SER A 108 -11.58 -12.76 25.42
C SER A 108 -11.17 -12.84 23.95
N ILE A 109 -12.01 -13.46 23.12
CA ILE A 109 -11.77 -13.58 21.69
C ILE A 109 -11.89 -12.24 20.95
N ASP A 110 -12.98 -11.51 21.17
CA ASP A 110 -13.21 -10.20 20.57
C ASP A 110 -12.27 -9.15 21.19
N LEU A 111 -11.93 -9.28 22.47
CA LEU A 111 -10.92 -8.45 23.10
C LEU A 111 -9.55 -8.57 22.40
N VAL A 112 -9.13 -9.77 22.03
CA VAL A 112 -7.87 -9.96 21.29
C VAL A 112 -7.95 -9.33 19.90
N ALA A 113 -9.10 -9.41 19.22
CA ALA A 113 -9.33 -8.71 17.96
C ALA A 113 -9.16 -7.19 18.14
N ASN A 114 -9.79 -6.59 19.14
CA ASN A 114 -9.70 -5.15 19.40
C ASN A 114 -8.29 -4.69 19.83
N ILE A 115 -7.54 -5.51 20.58
CA ILE A 115 -6.13 -5.20 20.93
C ILE A 115 -5.26 -5.23 19.67
N THR A 116 -5.39 -6.28 18.86
CA THR A 116 -4.60 -6.42 17.63
C THR A 116 -4.96 -5.36 16.58
N LEU A 117 -6.22 -4.92 16.56
CA LEU A 117 -6.69 -3.75 15.82
C LEU A 117 -5.92 -2.49 16.21
N VAL A 118 -5.93 -2.11 17.49
CA VAL A 118 -5.26 -0.89 17.96
C VAL A 118 -3.76 -0.96 17.65
N MET A 119 -3.13 -2.11 17.87
CA MET A 119 -1.70 -2.31 17.55
C MET A 119 -1.41 -2.19 16.05
N SER A 120 -2.31 -2.67 15.19
CA SER A 120 -2.17 -2.56 13.73
C SER A 120 -2.27 -1.11 13.28
N CYS A 121 -3.23 -0.35 13.82
CA CYS A 121 -3.39 1.08 13.54
C CYS A 121 -2.12 1.85 13.93
N LEU A 122 -1.64 1.65 15.17
CA LEU A 122 -0.43 2.29 15.69
C LEU A 122 0.78 2.07 14.79
N LEU A 123 0.99 0.84 14.33
CA LEU A 123 2.09 0.50 13.43
C LEU A 123 1.91 1.15 12.06
N ALA A 124 0.73 1.03 11.45
CA ALA A 124 0.46 1.64 10.14
C ALA A 124 0.70 3.16 10.16
N ASP A 125 0.23 3.84 11.20
CA ASP A 125 0.39 5.29 11.33
C ASP A 125 1.83 5.68 11.66
N MET A 126 2.59 4.81 12.35
CA MET A 126 4.04 4.99 12.53
C MET A 126 4.79 4.97 11.20
N LEU A 127 4.39 4.12 10.24
CA LEU A 127 4.97 4.10 8.89
C LEU A 127 4.68 5.41 8.16
N LEU A 128 3.45 5.92 8.26
CA LEU A 128 3.03 7.19 7.67
C LEU A 128 3.82 8.38 8.26
N LEU A 129 4.03 8.38 9.58
CA LEU A 129 4.90 9.36 10.22
C LEU A 129 6.33 9.32 9.71
N TRP A 130 6.92 8.12 9.65
CA TRP A 130 8.27 7.94 9.12
C TRP A 130 8.39 8.54 7.72
N ARG A 131 7.39 8.31 6.85
CA ARG A 131 7.32 8.95 5.52
C ARG A 131 7.29 10.46 5.60
N CYS A 132 6.46 11.03 6.47
CA CYS A 132 6.42 12.48 6.68
C CYS A 132 7.83 13.02 7.03
N THR A 133 8.56 12.37 7.94
CA THR A 133 9.92 12.80 8.29
C THR A 133 10.92 12.74 7.12
N VAL A 134 10.78 11.75 6.24
CA VAL A 134 11.62 11.60 5.03
C VAL A 134 11.28 12.69 4.03
N VAL A 135 9.99 12.95 3.80
CA VAL A 135 9.50 13.97 2.88
C VAL A 135 9.94 15.35 3.30
N TYR A 136 10.09 15.66 4.60
CA TYR A 136 10.54 16.97 5.11
C TYR A 136 12.07 17.14 5.24
N ARG A 137 12.87 16.14 4.81
CA ARG A 137 14.34 16.24 4.82
C ARG A 137 14.82 17.36 3.89
N GLY A 138 15.53 18.36 4.44
CA GLY A 138 16.08 19.51 3.69
C GLY A 138 15.08 20.65 3.39
N SER A 139 14.01 20.78 4.16
CA SER A 139 13.08 21.92 4.07
C SER A 139 13.60 23.15 4.83
N ALA A 140 13.07 24.33 4.50
CA ALA A 140 13.30 25.57 5.25
C ALA A 140 12.64 25.54 6.66
N VAL A 141 11.63 24.69 6.85
CA VAL A 141 11.06 24.43 8.18
C VAL A 141 12.08 23.61 8.98
N PRO A 142 12.40 23.99 10.22
CA PRO A 142 13.34 23.25 11.04
C PRO A 142 12.83 21.81 11.22
N ARG A 143 13.68 20.86 10.84
CA ARG A 143 13.38 19.42 10.85
C ARG A 143 12.80 18.95 12.19
N TRP A 144 13.31 19.50 13.28
CA TRP A 144 12.87 19.17 14.63
C TRP A 144 11.39 19.49 14.84
N LEU A 145 10.88 20.61 14.31
CA LEU A 145 9.48 21.02 14.50
C LEU A 145 8.48 20.07 13.82
N SER A 146 8.74 19.67 12.58
CA SER A 146 7.85 18.73 11.88
C SER A 146 7.86 17.35 12.52
N ILE A 147 9.03 16.91 13.02
CA ILE A 147 9.16 15.62 13.71
C ILE A 147 8.46 15.69 15.07
N THR A 148 8.70 16.73 15.88
CA THR A 148 8.09 16.84 17.21
C THR A 148 6.58 16.94 17.13
N LEU A 149 6.04 17.72 16.18
CA LEU A 149 4.60 17.85 16.00
C LEU A 149 3.97 16.51 15.58
N ALA A 150 4.55 15.82 14.59
CA ALA A 150 3.99 14.58 14.09
C ALA A 150 4.11 13.45 15.13
N SER A 151 5.21 13.41 15.88
CA SER A 151 5.39 12.52 17.02
C SER A 151 4.41 12.80 18.16
N LEU A 152 4.15 14.08 18.49
CA LEU A 152 3.21 14.44 19.55
C LEU A 152 1.78 14.02 19.20
N VAL A 153 1.37 14.19 17.94
CA VAL A 153 0.07 13.72 17.46
C VAL A 153 0.01 12.19 17.53
N TRP A 154 1.01 11.46 17.06
CA TRP A 154 0.97 9.99 17.15
C TRP A 154 0.98 9.44 18.58
N LEU A 155 1.56 10.15 19.55
CA LEU A 155 1.46 9.75 20.96
C LEU A 155 0.04 9.82 21.53
N GLY A 156 -0.90 10.53 20.87
CA GLY A 156 -2.32 10.50 21.24
C GLY A 156 -3.01 9.19 20.85
N GLU A 157 -2.61 8.57 19.74
CA GLU A 157 -3.18 7.32 19.21
C GLU A 157 -3.20 6.18 20.27
N PRO A 158 -2.11 5.85 20.98
CA PRO A 158 -2.13 4.79 21.98
C PRO A 158 -2.97 5.17 23.20
N ILE A 159 -3.08 6.46 23.53
CA ILE A 159 -3.91 6.92 24.66
C ILE A 159 -5.39 6.67 24.33
N PHE A 160 -5.84 7.12 23.15
CA PHE A 160 -7.23 6.89 22.72
C PHE A 160 -7.52 5.40 22.48
N GLY A 161 -6.55 4.64 21.95
CA GLY A 161 -6.66 3.18 21.81
C GLY A 161 -6.81 2.44 23.15
N LEU A 162 -6.07 2.85 24.18
CA LEU A 162 -6.22 2.29 25.53
C LEU A 162 -7.57 2.65 26.16
N LEU A 163 -8.06 3.88 25.96
CA LEU A 163 -9.39 4.29 26.42
C LEU A 163 -10.51 3.51 25.72
N PHE A 164 -10.37 3.28 24.41
CA PHE A 164 -11.27 2.43 23.64
C PHE A 164 -11.32 0.99 24.17
N ILE A 165 -10.16 0.35 24.37
CA ILE A 165 -10.10 -1.01 24.94
C ILE A 165 -10.67 -1.02 26.37
N SER A 166 -10.43 0.01 27.17
CA SER A 166 -10.98 0.12 28.52
C SER A 166 -12.50 0.26 28.55
N GLN A 167 -13.09 0.91 27.55
CA GLN A 167 -14.54 0.97 27.36
C GLN A 167 -15.10 -0.41 26.98
N ILE A 168 -14.45 -1.13 26.07
CA ILE A 168 -14.85 -2.50 25.67
C ILE A 168 -14.81 -3.44 26.87
N ARG A 169 -13.84 -3.28 27.78
CA ARG A 169 -13.72 -4.09 29.01
C ARG A 169 -14.77 -3.77 30.08
N ASP A 170 -15.69 -2.87 29.78
CA ASP A 170 -16.74 -2.37 30.68
C ASP A 170 -16.22 -1.65 31.93
N ILE A 171 -14.93 -1.27 31.93
CA ILE A 171 -14.28 -0.57 33.05
C ILE A 171 -14.78 0.88 33.12
N LEU A 172 -15.16 1.46 31.97
CA LEU A 172 -15.61 2.84 31.83
C LEU A 172 -17.12 2.96 31.59
N HIS A 173 -17.92 1.96 31.99
CA HIS A 173 -19.38 1.89 31.72
C HIS A 173 -20.16 3.15 32.12
N HIS A 174 -19.70 3.87 33.16
CA HIS A 174 -20.36 5.07 33.68
C HIS A 174 -20.01 6.37 32.95
N GLN A 175 -19.18 6.33 31.92
CA GLN A 175 -18.81 7.51 31.14
C GLN A 175 -19.78 7.69 29.96
N SER A 176 -20.32 8.89 29.80
CA SER A 176 -21.24 9.25 28.70
C SER A 176 -20.54 9.42 27.35
N VAL A 177 -19.21 9.30 27.30
CA VAL A 177 -18.40 9.52 26.11
C VAL A 177 -18.16 8.20 25.38
N ASN A 178 -18.46 8.17 24.08
CA ASN A 178 -18.17 7.04 23.22
C ASN A 178 -16.72 7.10 22.71
N PHE A 179 -15.80 6.43 23.41
CA PHE A 179 -14.38 6.38 23.05
C PHE A 179 -14.12 5.64 21.73
N THR A 180 -15.02 4.76 21.29
CA THR A 180 -14.96 4.17 19.93
C THR A 180 -15.00 5.27 18.88
N LEU A 181 -15.97 6.18 18.97
CA LEU A 181 -16.07 7.31 18.05
C LEU A 181 -14.84 8.22 18.13
N VAL A 182 -14.37 8.51 19.35
CA VAL A 182 -13.20 9.36 19.57
C VAL A 182 -11.96 8.76 18.92
N PHE A 183 -11.72 7.46 19.10
CA PHE A 183 -10.58 6.75 18.52
C PHE A 183 -10.61 6.82 16.98
N TRP A 184 -11.73 6.46 16.35
CA TRP A 184 -11.82 6.46 14.88
C TRP A 184 -11.77 7.85 14.26
N CYS A 185 -12.39 8.85 14.89
CA CYS A 185 -12.27 10.25 14.47
C CYS A 185 -10.84 10.76 14.62
N TYR A 186 -10.14 10.34 15.68
CA TYR A 186 -8.74 10.68 15.90
C TYR A 186 -7.84 10.08 14.83
N SER A 187 -7.99 8.77 14.55
CA SER A 187 -7.25 8.09 13.48
C SER A 187 -7.51 8.72 12.11
N LEU A 188 -8.76 9.09 11.81
CA LEU A 188 -9.10 9.84 10.59
C LEU A 188 -8.38 11.19 10.53
N ALA A 189 -8.45 11.96 11.62
CA ALA A 189 -7.82 13.27 11.69
C ALA A 189 -6.29 13.18 11.56
N LEU A 190 -5.66 12.18 12.19
CA LEU A 190 -4.22 11.92 12.06
C LEU A 190 -3.88 11.59 10.61
N ASN A 191 -4.64 10.70 9.96
CA ASN A 191 -4.36 10.29 8.60
C ASN A 191 -4.49 11.45 7.60
N VAL A 192 -5.57 12.24 7.72
CA VAL A 192 -5.79 13.44 6.89
C VAL A 192 -4.70 14.47 7.15
N PHE A 193 -4.36 14.74 8.41
CA PHE A 193 -3.31 15.68 8.79
C PHE A 193 -1.95 15.29 8.22
N ALA A 194 -1.56 14.01 8.37
CA ALA A 194 -0.31 13.49 7.84
C ALA A 194 -0.28 13.55 6.30
N THR A 195 -1.39 13.20 5.64
CA THR A 195 -1.52 13.29 4.18
C THR A 195 -1.38 14.73 3.69
N LEU A 196 -2.04 15.69 4.35
CA LEU A 196 -1.92 17.11 4.02
C LEU A 196 -0.49 17.62 4.18
N LEU A 197 0.22 17.24 5.25
CA LEU A 197 1.63 17.57 5.42
C LEU A 197 2.48 17.02 4.27
N ILE A 198 2.25 15.76 3.88
CA ILE A 198 3.00 15.12 2.80
C ILE A 198 2.77 15.83 1.45
N ILE A 199 1.54 16.25 1.15
CA ILE A 199 1.19 16.93 -0.11
C ILE A 199 1.68 18.38 -0.15
N THR A 200 1.63 19.10 0.97
CA THR A 200 1.87 20.56 1.02
C THR A 200 3.27 20.93 0.51
N ARG A 201 4.32 20.22 0.95
CA ARG A 201 5.69 20.52 0.52
C ARG A 201 5.88 20.43 -1.01
N PRO A 202 5.55 19.30 -1.67
CA PRO A 202 5.67 19.16 -3.11
C PRO A 202 4.94 20.25 -3.87
N LEU A 203 3.71 20.58 -3.49
CA LEU A 203 2.96 21.65 -4.14
C LEU A 203 3.66 23.01 -4.01
N VAL A 204 4.11 23.36 -2.80
CA VAL A 204 4.83 24.63 -2.57
C VAL A 204 6.17 24.65 -3.32
N TYR A 205 6.89 23.53 -3.37
CA TYR A 205 8.18 23.43 -4.04
C TYR A 205 8.04 23.48 -5.57
N HIS A 206 7.03 22.79 -6.13
CA HIS A 206 6.69 22.87 -7.54
C HIS A 206 6.23 24.28 -7.92
N TYR A 207 5.37 24.91 -7.12
CA TYR A 207 4.92 26.28 -7.37
C TYR A 207 6.09 27.28 -7.38
N ARG A 208 7.02 27.18 -6.42
CA ARG A 208 8.20 28.04 -6.34
C ARG A 208 9.21 27.79 -7.46
N ARG A 209 9.39 26.54 -7.91
CA ARG A 209 10.38 26.18 -8.94
C ARG A 209 9.86 26.30 -10.37
N ALA A 210 8.57 26.06 -10.61
CA ALA A 210 7.95 26.31 -11.91
C ALA A 210 8.09 27.79 -12.32
N LYS A 211 8.11 28.68 -11.32
CA LYS A 211 8.37 30.11 -11.52
C LYS A 211 9.83 30.45 -11.88
N LEU A 212 10.78 29.54 -11.67
CA LEU A 212 12.23 29.82 -11.77
C LEU A 212 12.99 29.00 -12.82
N LEU A 213 12.62 27.75 -13.11
CA LEU A 213 13.51 26.79 -13.80
C LEU A 213 12.86 25.94 -14.92
N GLY A 214 11.59 26.18 -15.28
CA GLY A 214 10.89 25.39 -16.30
C GLY A 214 10.52 23.97 -15.85
N THR A 215 9.62 23.31 -16.60
CA THR A 215 8.80 22.15 -16.17
C THR A 215 9.50 20.80 -16.03
N HIS A 216 10.78 20.66 -16.42
CA HIS A 216 11.36 19.33 -16.72
C HIS A 216 12.01 18.57 -15.54
N HIS A 217 12.17 19.19 -14.36
CA HIS A 217 12.98 18.61 -13.25
C HIS A 217 12.18 18.15 -12.00
N GLY A 218 10.85 18.01 -12.11
CA GLY A 218 9.96 17.73 -10.96
C GLY A 218 9.40 16.30 -10.84
N VAL A 219 9.53 15.47 -11.87
CA VAL A 219 8.75 14.24 -12.06
C VAL A 219 8.88 13.22 -10.92
N ARG A 220 10.11 12.97 -10.42
CA ARG A 220 10.34 11.97 -9.36
C ARG A 220 9.64 12.31 -8.04
N TYR A 221 9.55 13.59 -7.68
CA TYR A 221 8.89 14.00 -6.44
C TYR A 221 7.36 13.94 -6.54
N THR A 222 6.81 14.24 -7.72
CA THR A 222 5.36 14.17 -7.97
C THR A 222 4.86 12.72 -7.97
N CYS A 223 5.63 11.77 -8.50
CA CYS A 223 5.29 10.34 -8.43
C CYS A 223 5.22 9.81 -6.99
N ILE A 224 6.15 10.19 -6.12
CA ILE A 224 6.15 9.76 -4.70
C ILE A 224 4.91 10.29 -3.96
N VAL A 225 4.49 11.50 -4.28
CA VAL A 225 3.33 12.13 -3.63
C VAL A 225 2.04 11.50 -4.13
N ALA A 226 1.91 11.33 -5.45
CA ALA A 226 0.76 10.66 -6.05
C ALA A 226 0.57 9.25 -5.46
N MET A 227 1.67 8.50 -5.30
CA MET A 227 1.70 7.19 -4.68
C MET A 227 1.17 7.19 -3.23
N ILE A 228 1.56 8.18 -2.42
CA ILE A 228 1.11 8.27 -1.03
C ILE A 228 -0.37 8.65 -0.97
N VAL A 229 -0.79 9.62 -1.78
CA VAL A 229 -2.19 10.05 -1.84
C VAL A 229 -3.10 8.91 -2.30
N GLU A 230 -2.68 8.13 -3.30
CA GLU A 230 -3.42 6.97 -3.78
C GLU A 230 -3.61 5.91 -2.68
N SER A 231 -2.58 5.68 -1.86
CA SER A 231 -2.63 4.70 -0.77
C SER A 231 -3.47 5.19 0.41
N GLU A 232 -3.30 6.45 0.82
CA GLU A 232 -4.02 6.99 1.98
C GLU A 232 -5.48 7.36 1.71
N LEU A 233 -5.83 7.65 0.46
CA LEU A 233 -7.21 7.85 0.06
C LEU A 233 -8.05 6.60 0.30
N LEU A 234 -7.49 5.41 0.04
CA LEU A 234 -8.17 4.13 0.22
C LEU A 234 -8.60 3.91 1.68
N TYR A 235 -7.70 4.12 2.65
CA TYR A 235 -8.04 4.01 4.07
C TYR A 235 -9.00 5.12 4.51
N THR A 236 -8.75 6.37 4.10
CA THR A 236 -9.60 7.53 4.47
C THR A 236 -11.04 7.38 3.98
N VAL A 237 -11.25 6.91 2.75
CA VAL A 237 -12.59 6.67 2.19
C VAL A 237 -13.29 5.58 2.99
N PHE A 238 -12.61 4.46 3.27
CA PHE A 238 -13.20 3.35 3.99
C PHE A 238 -13.56 3.72 5.44
N LEU A 239 -12.68 4.47 6.11
CA LEU A 239 -12.91 4.99 7.45
C LEU A 239 -14.06 6.02 7.49
N THR A 240 -14.20 6.84 6.44
CA THR A 240 -15.33 7.77 6.31
C THR A 240 -16.66 7.03 6.12
N LEU A 241 -16.67 5.97 5.29
CA LEU A 241 -17.82 5.10 5.08
C LEU A 241 -18.24 4.34 6.34
N PHE A 242 -17.32 4.14 7.28
CA PHE A 242 -17.63 3.63 8.61
C PHE A 242 -18.20 4.72 9.54
N ILE A 243 -17.53 5.88 9.66
CA ILE A 243 -17.89 6.93 10.63
C ILE A 243 -19.28 7.53 10.36
N ILE A 244 -19.62 7.80 9.09
CA ILE A 244 -20.90 8.47 8.77
C ILE A 244 -22.11 7.63 9.23
N PRO A 245 -22.25 6.35 8.82
CA PRO A 245 -23.33 5.49 9.32
C PRO A 245 -23.25 5.24 10.84
N PHE A 246 -22.05 5.19 11.41
CA PHE A 246 -21.87 4.97 12.84
C PHE A 246 -22.46 6.11 13.69
N VAL A 247 -22.21 7.37 13.30
CA VAL A 247 -22.82 8.54 13.97
C VAL A 247 -24.34 8.57 13.80
N GLN A 248 -24.85 8.06 12.67
CA GLN A 248 -26.29 7.95 12.41
C GLN A 248 -26.94 6.74 13.11
N ASN A 249 -26.18 5.91 13.84
CA ASN A 249 -26.63 4.64 14.40
C ASN A 249 -27.25 3.70 13.33
N HIS A 250 -26.76 3.78 12.09
CA HIS A 250 -27.23 2.96 10.99
C HIS A 250 -26.40 1.67 10.90
N PRO A 251 -27.02 0.48 10.74
CA PRO A 251 -26.32 -0.81 10.77
C PRO A 251 -25.29 -1.01 9.64
N LEU A 252 -25.33 -0.16 8.60
CA LEU A 252 -24.28 -0.14 7.57
C LEU A 252 -22.86 0.10 8.11
N SER A 253 -22.71 0.69 9.30
CA SER A 253 -21.40 0.83 9.94
C SER A 253 -20.72 -0.53 10.15
N ASN A 254 -21.49 -1.59 10.44
CA ASN A 254 -20.96 -2.93 10.71
C ASN A 254 -20.23 -3.52 9.50
N VAL A 255 -20.69 -3.20 8.28
CA VAL A 255 -20.07 -3.67 7.03
C VAL A 255 -18.64 -3.14 6.90
N PHE A 256 -18.46 -1.85 7.17
CA PHE A 256 -17.17 -1.19 7.02
C PHE A 256 -16.26 -1.45 8.22
N LEU A 257 -16.80 -1.59 9.44
CA LEU A 257 -16.01 -1.79 10.65
C LEU A 257 -15.00 -2.95 10.51
N GLN A 258 -15.47 -4.12 10.07
CA GLN A 258 -14.63 -5.32 9.98
C GLN A 258 -13.55 -5.22 8.89
N GLY A 259 -13.79 -4.45 7.83
CA GLY A 259 -12.84 -4.26 6.75
C GLY A 259 -11.72 -3.25 7.05
N LEU A 260 -11.85 -2.42 8.09
CA LEU A 260 -10.92 -1.30 8.33
C LEU A 260 -9.46 -1.75 8.46
N ILE A 261 -9.23 -2.85 9.18
CA ILE A 261 -7.88 -3.33 9.48
C ILE A 261 -7.17 -3.90 8.26
N PRO A 262 -7.75 -4.85 7.50
CA PRO A 262 -7.09 -5.30 6.27
C PRO A 262 -6.94 -4.16 5.26
N VAL A 263 -7.88 -3.21 5.17
CA VAL A 263 -7.77 -2.03 4.29
C VAL A 263 -6.63 -1.09 4.71
N GLN A 264 -6.47 -0.81 6.00
CA GLN A 264 -5.34 -0.02 6.52
C GLN A 264 -4.01 -0.72 6.28
N ALA A 265 -3.95 -2.04 6.51
CA ALA A 265 -2.77 -2.85 6.21
C ALA A 265 -2.43 -2.83 4.71
N ILE A 266 -3.43 -2.91 3.82
CA ILE A 266 -3.25 -2.75 2.37
C ILE A 266 -2.61 -1.39 2.05
N SER A 267 -3.12 -0.29 2.61
CA SER A 267 -2.54 1.05 2.42
C SER A 267 -1.05 1.08 2.81
N ALA A 268 -0.75 0.60 4.02
CA ALA A 268 0.63 0.55 4.53
C ALA A 268 1.55 -0.33 3.66
N LEU A 269 1.05 -1.47 3.18
CA LEU A 269 1.80 -2.37 2.30
C LEU A 269 2.00 -1.80 0.90
N MET A 270 1.03 -1.07 0.32
CA MET A 270 1.22 -0.36 -0.95
C MET A 270 2.35 0.67 -0.86
N ILE A 271 2.45 1.34 0.29
CA ILE A 271 3.55 2.28 0.56
C ILE A 271 4.91 1.58 0.57
N ILE A 272 4.99 0.36 1.10
CA ILE A 272 6.23 -0.43 1.15
C ILE A 272 6.56 -1.01 -0.21
N TYR A 273 5.59 -1.63 -0.87
CA TYR A 273 5.69 -2.25 -2.18
C TYR A 273 6.36 -1.30 -3.18
N ARG A 274 5.83 -0.08 -3.28
CA ARG A 274 6.33 0.93 -4.22
C ARG A 274 7.73 1.42 -3.89
N VAL A 275 8.13 1.41 -2.61
CA VAL A 275 9.50 1.77 -2.24
C VAL A 275 10.48 0.63 -2.45
N ALA A 276 10.06 -0.61 -2.29
CA ALA A 276 10.84 -1.75 -2.73
C ALA A 276 11.05 -1.71 -4.26
N ASP A 277 9.98 -1.45 -5.02
CA ASP A 277 9.98 -1.36 -6.48
C ASP A 277 10.85 -0.19 -7.00
N GLY A 278 10.72 1.00 -6.39
CA GLY A 278 11.54 2.17 -6.72
C GLY A 278 13.05 1.99 -6.44
N GLN A 279 13.44 1.07 -5.54
CA GLN A 279 14.84 0.68 -5.37
C GLN A 279 15.35 -0.20 -6.51
N GLY A 280 14.49 -1.03 -7.13
CA GLY A 280 14.79 -1.80 -8.33
C GLY A 280 15.08 -0.90 -9.53
N TRP A 281 14.21 0.08 -9.78
CA TRP A 281 14.38 1.05 -10.88
C TRP A 281 15.73 1.80 -10.80
N THR A 282 16.14 2.18 -9.58
CA THR A 282 17.41 2.88 -9.40
C THR A 282 18.60 1.98 -9.78
N LYS A 283 18.59 0.70 -9.43
CA LYS A 283 19.70 -0.22 -9.76
C LYS A 283 19.81 -0.49 -11.26
N ASP A 284 18.70 -0.72 -11.95
CA ASP A 284 18.70 -1.03 -13.39
C ASP A 284 18.98 0.21 -14.26
N THR A 285 18.51 1.39 -13.83
CA THR A 285 18.83 2.64 -14.52
C THR A 285 20.30 3.02 -14.37
N TYR A 286 20.93 2.78 -13.20
CA TYR A 286 22.37 2.99 -13.04
C TYR A 286 23.20 1.95 -13.82
N ALA A 287 22.75 0.69 -13.89
CA ALA A 287 23.42 -0.34 -14.68
C ALA A 287 23.38 -0.04 -16.18
N GLN A 288 22.24 0.42 -16.72
CA GLN A 288 22.10 0.82 -18.12
C GLN A 288 22.88 2.11 -18.45
N ILE A 289 23.01 3.04 -17.51
CA ILE A 289 23.83 4.26 -17.70
C ILE A 289 25.34 3.96 -17.56
N THR A 290 25.72 2.98 -16.75
CA THR A 290 27.14 2.62 -16.51
C THR A 290 27.68 1.65 -17.57
N THR A 291 26.82 0.86 -18.24
CA THR A 291 27.21 0.07 -19.42
C THR A 291 27.08 0.84 -20.74
N GLY A 292 26.52 2.05 -20.72
CA GLY A 292 26.42 2.94 -21.87
C GLY A 292 27.50 4.03 -21.88
N THR A 293 28.79 3.69 -21.98
CA THR A 293 29.81 4.66 -22.41
C THR A 293 30.99 3.98 -23.11
N GLN A 294 30.95 3.91 -24.45
CA GLN A 294 32.12 4.14 -25.31
C GLN A 294 31.68 4.21 -26.80
N TYR A 295 31.26 5.40 -27.22
CA TYR A 295 31.50 5.89 -28.58
C TYR A 295 32.00 7.32 -28.44
N THR A 296 33.27 7.45 -28.04
CA THR A 296 34.04 8.65 -28.31
C THR A 296 34.33 8.67 -29.80
N SER A 297 33.59 9.49 -30.56
CA SER A 297 33.98 9.84 -31.92
C SER A 297 35.27 10.67 -31.85
N GLU A 298 36.41 10.01 -32.05
CA GLU A 298 37.67 10.66 -32.40
C GLU A 298 37.48 11.34 -33.76
N THR A 299 37.29 12.66 -33.73
CA THR A 299 37.40 13.49 -34.93
C THR A 299 38.88 13.77 -35.17
N ASN A 300 39.59 12.81 -35.78
CA ASN A 300 40.97 12.98 -36.23
C ASN A 300 41.03 13.08 -37.76
N ASN A 301 41.47 14.26 -38.22
CA ASN A 301 42.24 14.53 -39.43
C ASN A 301 41.74 13.99 -40.77
N ILE A 302 40.96 14.82 -41.48
CA ILE A 302 40.82 14.73 -42.94
C ILE A 302 42.06 15.37 -43.56
N SER A 303 43.07 14.55 -43.87
CA SER A 303 44.03 14.87 -44.93
C SER A 303 43.46 14.44 -46.27
N THR A 304 43.48 15.39 -47.19
CA THR A 304 43.23 15.31 -48.62
C THR A 304 43.81 14.04 -49.26
N ILE A 305 42.95 13.18 -49.81
CA ILE A 305 43.36 12.17 -50.79
C ILE A 305 42.70 12.51 -52.12
N GLN A 306 43.57 12.81 -53.09
CA GLN A 306 43.28 13.11 -54.48
C GLN A 306 42.57 11.95 -55.19
N ALA A 307 41.68 12.33 -56.09
CA ALA A 307 41.00 11.44 -57.03
C ALA A 307 41.99 10.78 -58.01
N ASN A 308 41.76 9.49 -58.30
CA ASN A 308 42.14 8.89 -59.57
C ASN A 308 41.02 7.92 -60.00
N PRO A 309 40.40 8.07 -61.19
CA PRO A 309 39.30 7.23 -61.63
C PRO A 309 39.81 6.10 -62.52
N SER A 310 39.41 4.85 -62.26
CA SER A 310 39.43 3.78 -63.27
C SER A 310 38.50 2.63 -62.90
N ALA A 311 37.42 2.52 -63.69
CA ALA A 311 36.68 1.33 -64.12
C ALA A 311 36.37 0.21 -63.11
N ALA A 312 35.09 0.00 -62.80
CA ALA A 312 34.22 -0.94 -63.52
C ALA A 312 32.86 -1.10 -62.79
N HIS A 313 31.80 -1.18 -63.59
CA HIS A 313 30.40 -1.36 -63.21
C HIS A 313 30.15 -2.52 -62.23
N THR A 314 29.19 -2.34 -61.31
CA THR A 314 27.93 -3.10 -61.31
C THR A 314 26.90 -2.36 -60.45
N GLN A 315 25.74 -2.11 -61.04
CA GLN A 315 24.57 -1.48 -60.44
C GLN A 315 23.92 -2.42 -59.43
N GLN A 316 23.42 -1.90 -58.31
CA GLN A 316 22.24 -2.50 -57.69
C GLN A 316 21.27 -1.42 -57.22
N GLU A 317 20.05 -1.62 -57.68
CA GLU A 317 18.97 -0.68 -57.86
C GLU A 317 18.21 -0.46 -56.54
N THR A 318 18.06 0.79 -56.15
CA THR A 318 17.18 1.20 -55.06
C THR A 318 15.73 1.08 -55.51
N LYS A 319 14.99 0.11 -54.97
CA LYS A 319 13.52 0.08 -55.08
C LYS A 319 12.88 0.48 -53.74
N VAL A 320 12.50 1.76 -53.68
CA VAL A 320 11.62 2.31 -52.64
C VAL A 320 10.19 1.93 -53.01
N SER A 321 9.45 1.30 -52.09
CA SER A 321 7.98 1.21 -52.16
C SER A 321 7.36 1.80 -50.89
N PRO A 322 6.33 2.66 -51.01
CA PRO A 322 5.81 3.47 -49.92
C PRO A 322 4.59 2.81 -49.27
N SER A 323 4.74 2.30 -48.06
CA SER A 323 3.62 2.07 -47.15
C SER A 323 4.20 1.78 -45.76
N GLY A 324 4.04 2.76 -44.86
CA GLY A 324 4.53 2.66 -43.50
C GLY A 324 3.80 1.56 -42.73
N ILE A 325 4.58 0.60 -42.24
CA ILE A 325 4.45 -0.16 -40.98
C ILE A 325 5.85 -0.78 -40.77
N ALA A 326 6.55 -0.39 -39.72
CA ALA A 326 7.78 -1.06 -39.31
C ALA A 326 7.41 -2.26 -38.43
N ILE A 327 7.51 -3.48 -38.97
CA ILE A 327 7.48 -4.71 -38.18
C ILE A 327 8.92 -5.01 -37.78
N HIS A 328 9.23 -4.88 -36.48
CA HIS A 328 10.47 -5.44 -35.94
C HIS A 328 10.33 -6.95 -35.88
N GLN A 329 10.94 -7.65 -36.83
CA GLN A 329 11.12 -9.10 -36.77
C GLN A 329 12.57 -9.38 -36.42
N GLU A 330 12.83 -9.74 -35.15
CA GLU A 330 14.14 -10.22 -34.72
C GLU A 330 14.35 -11.64 -35.27
N VAL A 331 15.29 -11.77 -36.21
CA VAL A 331 15.75 -13.06 -36.71
C VAL A 331 16.93 -13.50 -35.84
N TYR A 332 16.74 -14.55 -35.04
CA TYR A 332 17.83 -15.23 -34.34
C TYR A 332 18.66 -16.04 -35.34
N VAL A 333 19.87 -15.55 -35.67
CA VAL A 333 20.87 -16.34 -36.40
C VAL A 333 21.68 -17.16 -35.39
N HIS A 334 21.41 -18.46 -35.36
CA HIS A 334 22.26 -19.44 -34.67
C HIS A 334 23.60 -19.55 -35.40
N MET A 335 24.66 -18.96 -34.83
CA MET A 335 26.02 -19.16 -35.33
C MET A 335 26.61 -20.41 -34.68
N GLY A 336 26.54 -21.53 -35.41
CA GLY A 336 27.14 -22.80 -35.04
C GLY A 336 28.67 -22.71 -35.02
N ARG A 337 29.27 -23.11 -33.90
CA ARG A 337 30.72 -23.23 -33.75
C ARG A 337 31.11 -24.68 -34.04
N GLY A 338 31.56 -24.93 -35.27
CA GLY A 338 32.27 -26.15 -35.62
C GLY A 338 33.65 -26.16 -34.97
N LEU A 339 33.97 -27.24 -34.26
CA LEU A 339 35.33 -27.62 -33.91
C LEU A 339 35.59 -29.03 -34.44
N SER A 340 36.70 -29.13 -35.16
CA SER A 340 37.15 -30.19 -36.04
C SER A 340 37.50 -31.49 -35.32
N SER A 341 37.09 -32.61 -35.92
CA SER A 341 37.70 -33.92 -35.75
C SER A 341 39.02 -34.00 -36.53
N THR A 342 40.06 -34.56 -35.91
CA THR A 342 41.18 -35.18 -36.61
C THR A 342 41.54 -36.49 -35.88
N ASP A 343 41.11 -37.58 -36.50
CA ASP A 343 41.77 -38.88 -36.74
C ASP A 343 42.76 -39.48 -35.73
N GLY A 344 42.59 -40.80 -35.50
CA GLY A 344 43.72 -41.73 -35.59
C GLY A 344 43.82 -42.83 -34.53
N VAL A 345 43.30 -44.01 -34.90
CA VAL A 345 43.57 -45.38 -34.40
C VAL A 345 42.90 -45.81 -33.09
#